data_AF-A0A6G8F3P6-F1
#
_entry.id   AF-A0A6G8F3P6-F1
#
_cell.length_a   1.000
_cell.length_b   1.000
_cell.length_c   1.000
_cell.angle_alpha   90.00
_cell.angle_beta   90.00
_cell.angle_gamma   90.00
#
_symmetry.space_group_name_H-M   'P 1'
#
loop_
_entity.id
_entity.type
_entity.pdbx_description
1 polymer ?
#
loop_
_entity_poly.entity_id
_entity_poly.type
_entity_poly.pdbx_seq_one_letter_code
_entity_poly.pdbx_strand_id
1 'polypeptide(L)'
;MKKNELIEFLQHQIEFLQGRLDEALASVNSLTLSNEKLQSTNEKLVATVDELRRQIASLEDVIKGKGAELSKEKAARQAVQRLQCSPSERQAKPTVPATSETTGQKPHKKCTNNGAKRKTHPECEVETVVVEPDSPDFNPEAATFIGECDVVRYVMEPMRFKKIIYKVRKYVQDEKIYKGSAPATPLLNSQYTSSFIAGSLSYVTCTVCHLKTQSNTSVPAASTLTKAPHRNL
;
A
#
# COMPACT_ATOMS: atom_id res chain seq x y z
N MET A 1 53.59 -78.14 7.98
CA MET A 1 53.99 -77.20 6.93
C MET A 1 55.50 -77.11 6.88
N LYS A 2 56.07 -77.07 5.67
CA LYS A 2 57.48 -76.76 5.50
C LYS A 2 57.72 -75.27 5.81
N LYS A 3 58.90 -74.91 6.30
CA LYS A 3 59.26 -73.53 6.66
C LYS A 3 58.94 -72.51 5.56
N ASN A 4 59.17 -72.86 4.31
CA ASN A 4 58.95 -71.97 3.17
C ASN A 4 57.45 -71.70 2.93
N GLU A 5 56.58 -72.71 3.11
CA GLU A 5 55.12 -72.53 2.98
C GLU A 5 54.56 -71.58 4.05
N LEU A 6 55.14 -71.62 5.26
CA LEU A 6 54.77 -70.71 6.34
C LEU A 6 55.20 -69.27 6.05
N ILE A 7 56.38 -69.08 5.44
CA ILE A 7 56.89 -67.76 5.06
C ILE A 7 55.98 -67.12 4.00
N GLU A 8 55.66 -67.86 2.93
CA GLU A 8 54.77 -67.40 1.86
C GLU A 8 53.38 -67.05 2.40
N PHE A 9 52.83 -67.90 3.28
CA PHE A 9 51.53 -67.63 3.91
C PHE A 9 51.53 -66.34 4.74
N LEU A 10 52.58 -66.14 5.55
CA LEU A 10 52.71 -64.93 6.36
C LEU A 10 52.90 -63.68 5.49
N GLN A 11 53.62 -63.78 4.37
CA GLN A 11 53.78 -62.69 3.41
C GLN A 11 52.44 -62.30 2.77
N HIS A 12 51.67 -63.27 2.28
CA HIS A 12 50.32 -63.01 1.78
C HIS A 12 49.40 -62.39 2.83
N GLN A 13 49.48 -62.83 4.10
CA GLN A 13 48.70 -62.21 5.17
C GLN A 13 49.12 -60.75 5.41
N ILE A 14 50.42 -60.46 5.38
CA ILE A 14 50.93 -59.09 5.53
C ILE A 14 50.42 -58.20 4.39
N GLU A 15 50.54 -58.65 3.15
CA GLU A 15 50.07 -57.91 1.97
C GLU A 15 48.55 -57.68 2.03
N PHE A 16 47.78 -58.70 2.41
CA PHE A 16 46.33 -58.58 2.58
C PHE A 16 45.96 -57.55 3.66
N LEU A 17 46.62 -57.59 4.82
CA LEU A 17 46.37 -56.65 5.90
C LEU A 17 46.81 -55.22 5.54
N GLN A 18 47.91 -55.07 4.79
CA GLN A 18 48.35 -53.78 4.25
C GLN A 18 47.31 -53.20 3.29
N GLY A 19 46.80 -53.99 2.34
CA GLY A 19 45.75 -53.55 1.43
C GLY A 19 44.47 -53.09 2.15
N ARG A 20 44.06 -53.81 3.20
CA ARG A 20 42.92 -53.39 4.03
C ARG A 20 43.18 -52.11 4.82
N LEU A 21 44.42 -51.90 5.26
CA LEU A 21 44.82 -50.67 5.95
C LEU A 21 44.79 -49.48 4.99
N ASP A 22 45.30 -49.63 3.78
CA ASP A 22 45.31 -48.58 2.75
C ASP A 22 43.88 -48.19 2.32
N GLU A 23 42.99 -49.18 2.16
CA GLU A 23 41.58 -48.94 1.85
C GLU A 23 40.87 -48.19 3.00
N ALA A 24 41.12 -48.60 4.25
CA ALA A 24 40.58 -47.91 5.41
C ALA A 24 41.09 -46.46 5.51
N LEU A 25 42.39 -46.23 5.24
CA LEU A 25 42.98 -44.88 5.20
C LEU A 25 42.35 -44.02 4.10
N ALA A 26 42.14 -44.57 2.91
CA ALA A 26 41.46 -43.87 1.82
C ALA A 26 40.02 -43.46 2.20
N SER A 27 39.29 -44.36 2.87
CA SER A 27 37.94 -44.09 3.37
C SER A 27 37.93 -42.99 4.43
N VAL A 28 38.85 -43.04 5.41
CA VAL A 28 39.01 -42.00 6.44
C VAL A 28 39.34 -40.64 5.83
N ASN A 29 40.22 -40.59 4.83
CA ASN A 29 40.54 -39.34 4.14
C ASN A 29 39.32 -38.77 3.41
N SER A 30 38.54 -39.62 2.74
CA SER A 30 37.30 -39.19 2.08
C SER A 30 36.27 -38.63 3.08
N LEU A 31 36.07 -39.31 4.21
CA LEU A 31 35.18 -38.85 5.27
C LEU A 31 35.66 -37.55 5.90
N THR A 32 36.97 -37.39 6.10
CA THR A 32 37.57 -36.14 6.61
C THR A 32 37.27 -34.97 5.70
N LEU A 33 37.50 -35.11 4.38
CA LEU A 33 37.18 -34.05 3.40
C LEU A 33 35.68 -33.71 3.37
N SER A 34 34.81 -34.72 3.48
CA SER A 34 33.36 -34.49 3.57
C SER A 34 32.99 -33.71 4.83
N ASN A 35 33.60 -34.05 5.98
CA ASN A 35 33.37 -33.36 7.23
C ASN A 35 33.85 -31.90 7.19
N GLU A 36 35.01 -31.63 6.60
CA GLU A 36 35.51 -30.25 6.39
C GLU A 36 34.54 -29.43 5.52
N LYS A 37 34.02 -30.03 4.45
CA LYS A 37 33.01 -29.39 3.60
C LYS A 37 31.74 -29.07 4.39
N LEU A 38 31.24 -30.01 5.18
CA LEU A 38 30.07 -29.81 6.04
C LEU A 38 30.32 -28.71 7.07
N GLN A 39 31.49 -28.68 7.71
CA GLN A 39 31.89 -27.62 8.64
C GLN A 39 31.88 -26.24 7.96
N SER A 40 32.49 -26.11 6.79
CA SER A 40 32.46 -24.85 6.03
C SER A 40 31.04 -24.40 5.67
N THR A 41 30.15 -25.34 5.33
CA THR A 41 28.73 -24.98 5.09
C THR A 41 28.02 -24.54 6.36
N ASN A 42 28.27 -25.20 7.49
CA ASN A 42 27.69 -24.83 8.77
C ASN A 42 28.16 -23.43 9.23
N GLU A 43 29.44 -23.11 9.07
CA GLU A 43 29.97 -21.77 9.37
C GLU A 43 29.26 -20.68 8.57
N LYS A 44 29.04 -20.90 7.27
CA LYS A 44 28.28 -19.97 6.42
C LYS A 44 26.83 -19.81 6.90
N LEU A 45 26.18 -20.91 7.25
CA LEU A 45 24.81 -20.88 7.77
C LEU A 45 24.74 -20.12 9.11
N VAL A 46 25.67 -20.37 10.03
CA VAL A 46 25.75 -19.64 11.31
C VAL A 46 25.92 -18.14 11.07
N ALA A 47 26.83 -17.74 10.17
CA ALA A 47 27.02 -16.34 9.82
C ALA A 47 25.73 -15.69 9.25
N THR A 48 24.97 -16.42 8.42
CA THR A 48 23.70 -15.92 7.88
C THR A 48 22.63 -15.77 8.97
N VAL A 49 22.57 -16.72 9.91
CA VAL A 49 21.65 -16.66 11.06
C VAL A 49 21.97 -15.47 11.95
N ASP A 50 23.25 -15.21 12.22
CA ASP A 50 23.65 -14.06 13.04
C ASP A 50 23.35 -12.73 12.36
N GLU A 51 23.51 -12.65 11.03
CA GLU A 51 23.11 -11.46 10.28
C GLU A 51 21.60 -11.22 10.33
N LEU A 52 20.80 -12.26 10.12
CA LEU A 52 19.34 -12.17 10.22
C LEU A 52 18.91 -11.77 11.64
N ARG A 53 19.55 -12.31 12.68
CA ARG A 53 19.30 -11.91 14.07
C ARG A 53 19.59 -10.43 14.31
N ARG A 54 20.69 -9.89 13.76
CA ARG A 54 21.00 -8.45 13.82
C ARG A 54 19.92 -7.60 13.12
N GLN A 55 19.48 -8.03 11.94
CA GLN A 55 18.43 -7.33 11.21
C GLN A 55 17.09 -7.32 11.96
N ILE A 56 16.71 -8.45 12.57
CA ILE A 56 15.51 -8.54 13.41
C ILE A 56 15.61 -7.57 14.59
N ALA A 57 16.72 -7.58 15.35
CA ALA A 57 16.91 -6.67 16.47
C ALA A 57 16.84 -5.18 16.04
N SER A 58 17.46 -4.83 14.91
CA SER A 58 17.40 -3.48 14.36
C SER A 58 15.96 -3.06 13.98
N LEU A 59 15.20 -3.95 13.33
CA LEU A 59 13.81 -3.68 12.97
C LEU A 59 12.90 -3.56 14.20
N GLU A 60 13.12 -4.39 15.22
CA GLU A 60 12.40 -4.30 16.49
C GLU A 60 12.59 -2.93 17.15
N ASP A 61 13.81 -2.40 17.17
CA ASP A 61 14.09 -1.07 17.74
C ASP A 61 13.43 0.05 16.94
N VAL A 62 13.44 -0.04 15.61
CA VAL A 62 12.73 0.92 14.74
C VAL A 62 11.23 0.89 15.00
N ILE A 63 10.63 -0.29 15.18
CA ILE A 63 9.19 -0.44 15.47
C ILE A 63 8.86 0.14 16.84
N LYS A 64 9.67 -0.14 17.87
CA LYS A 64 9.50 0.44 19.22
C LYS A 64 9.59 1.97 19.18
N GLY A 65 10.58 2.52 18.46
CA GLY A 65 10.73 3.95 18.25
C GLY A 65 9.49 4.58 17.59
N LYS A 66 9.03 4.02 16.46
CA LYS A 66 7.81 4.47 15.77
C LYS A 66 6.57 4.38 16.64
N GLY A 67 6.45 3.34 17.48
CA GLY A 67 5.35 3.20 18.43
C GLY A 67 5.29 4.35 19.44
N ALA A 68 6.45 4.75 19.97
CA ALA A 68 6.55 5.89 20.89
C ALA A 68 6.21 7.22 20.20
N GLU A 69 6.68 7.44 18.97
CA GLU A 69 6.34 8.62 18.17
C GLU A 69 4.85 8.69 17.86
N LEU A 70 4.25 7.58 17.44
CA LEU A 70 2.81 7.48 17.15
C LEU A 70 1.97 7.79 18.40
N SER A 71 2.39 7.31 19.57
CA SER A 71 1.73 7.65 20.85
C SER A 71 1.78 9.15 21.16
N LYS A 72 2.95 9.78 20.99
CA LYS A 72 3.12 11.24 21.17
C LYS A 72 2.25 12.03 20.17
N GLU A 73 2.25 11.63 18.91
CA GLU A 73 1.43 12.23 17.85
C GLU A 73 -0.07 12.09 18.16
N LYS A 74 -0.52 10.91 18.63
CA LYS A 74 -1.90 10.72 19.08
C LYS A 74 -2.26 11.65 20.23
N ALA A 75 -1.39 11.79 21.23
CA ALA A 75 -1.62 12.70 22.35
C ALA A 75 -1.68 14.17 21.89
N ALA A 76 -0.77 14.58 21.01
CA ALA A 76 -0.78 15.92 20.40
C ALA A 76 -2.06 16.19 19.61
N ARG A 77 -2.49 15.24 18.75
CA ARG A 77 -3.75 15.33 17.99
C ARG A 77 -4.96 15.45 18.91
N GLN A 78 -5.01 14.69 20.00
CA GLN A 78 -6.10 14.77 20.97
C GLN A 78 -6.11 16.14 21.68
N ALA A 79 -4.94 16.69 22.04
CA ALA A 79 -4.85 18.02 22.62
C ALA A 79 -5.33 19.11 21.64
N VAL A 80 -4.92 19.05 20.38
CA VAL A 80 -5.38 19.97 19.33
C VAL A 80 -6.89 19.87 19.13
N GLN A 81 -7.44 18.65 19.11
CA GLN A 81 -8.89 18.44 19.01
C GLN A 81 -9.64 19.10 20.17
N ARG A 82 -9.12 19.00 21.41
CA ARG A 82 -9.70 19.68 22.57
C ARG A 82 -9.68 21.20 22.41
N LEU A 83 -8.58 21.77 21.93
CA LEU A 83 -8.46 23.22 21.69
C LEU A 83 -9.42 23.70 20.59
N GLN A 84 -9.62 22.92 19.53
CA GLN A 84 -10.58 23.24 18.46
C GLN A 84 -12.04 23.14 18.91
N CYS A 85 -12.35 22.23 19.84
CA CYS A 85 -13.71 22.06 20.39
C CYS A 85 -13.99 22.98 21.59
N SER A 86 -12.99 23.67 22.13
CA SER A 86 -13.17 24.61 23.24
C SER A 86 -13.57 25.98 22.69
N PRO A 87 -14.77 26.52 23.00
CA PRO A 87 -15.10 27.88 22.62
C PRO A 87 -14.19 28.83 23.42
N SER A 88 -13.25 29.48 22.73
CA SER A 88 -12.30 30.42 23.32
C SER A 88 -13.04 31.56 24.04
N GLU A 89 -13.01 31.54 25.36
CA GLU A 89 -13.39 32.68 26.20
C GLU A 89 -12.29 33.73 26.08
N ARG A 90 -12.58 34.81 25.32
CA ARG A 90 -11.70 35.97 25.18
C ARG A 90 -11.36 36.53 26.57
N GLN A 91 -10.08 36.65 26.88
CA GLN A 91 -9.58 37.34 28.08
C GLN A 91 -10.18 38.75 28.16
N ALA A 92 -10.92 39.03 29.23
CA ALA A 92 -11.34 40.39 29.57
C ALA A 92 -10.13 41.19 30.07
N LYS A 93 -9.91 42.37 29.49
CA LYS A 93 -8.97 43.37 30.01
C LYS A 93 -9.37 43.76 31.45
N PRO A 94 -8.41 44.05 32.34
CA PRO A 94 -8.72 44.42 33.72
C PRO A 94 -9.19 45.88 33.78
N THR A 95 -10.40 46.10 34.28
CA THR A 95 -10.82 47.40 34.81
C THR A 95 -11.84 47.15 35.92
N VAL A 96 -11.43 47.45 37.16
CA VAL A 96 -12.29 47.66 38.35
C VAL A 96 -13.14 48.94 38.14
N PRO A 97 -14.31 49.17 38.79
CA PRO A 97 -14.76 48.64 40.10
C PRO A 97 -16.29 48.31 40.24
N ALA A 98 -16.66 47.89 41.46
CA ALA A 98 -17.94 48.08 42.16
C ALA A 98 -19.20 47.25 41.79
N THR A 99 -19.54 46.37 42.74
CA THR A 99 -20.86 46.07 43.35
C THR A 99 -22.15 46.25 42.53
N SER A 100 -22.84 45.15 42.24
CA SER A 100 -24.21 44.82 42.74
C SER A 100 -24.86 43.72 41.89
N GLU A 101 -25.69 42.95 42.56
CA GLU A 101 -26.38 41.73 42.12
C GLU A 101 -27.34 41.97 40.96
N THR A 102 -27.35 41.11 39.93
CA THR A 102 -28.59 40.76 39.21
C THR A 102 -28.43 39.42 38.50
N THR A 103 -29.28 38.46 38.88
CA THR A 103 -29.61 37.24 38.15
C THR A 103 -30.08 37.58 36.74
N GLY A 104 -29.24 37.31 35.73
CA GLY A 104 -29.56 37.50 34.32
C GLY A 104 -29.15 36.27 33.52
N GLN A 105 -30.13 35.46 33.13
CA GLN A 105 -29.95 34.33 32.22
C GLN A 105 -29.22 34.80 30.94
N LYS A 106 -28.02 34.27 30.69
CA LYS A 106 -27.29 34.51 29.43
C LYS A 106 -28.12 33.93 28.27
N PRO A 107 -28.35 34.68 27.19
CA PRO A 107 -29.10 34.17 26.05
C PRO A 107 -28.31 33.05 25.37
N HIS A 108 -28.90 31.86 25.32
CA HIS A 108 -28.39 30.73 24.56
C HIS A 108 -28.35 31.14 23.08
N LYS A 109 -27.17 31.46 22.54
CA LYS A 109 -27.02 31.67 21.09
C LYS A 109 -27.30 30.32 20.43
N LYS A 110 -28.47 30.19 19.80
CA LYS A 110 -28.78 29.06 18.92
C LYS A 110 -27.73 29.08 17.82
N CYS A 111 -26.91 28.02 17.73
CA CYS A 111 -26.11 27.77 16.54
C CYS A 111 -27.11 27.44 15.41
N THR A 112 -27.65 28.48 14.79
CA THR A 112 -28.45 28.31 13.59
C THR A 112 -27.46 28.10 12.46
N ASN A 113 -27.54 26.94 11.78
CA ASN A 113 -26.95 26.85 10.45
C ASN A 113 -27.52 28.03 9.64
N ASN A 114 -26.69 28.75 8.87
CA ASN A 114 -27.08 29.95 8.14
C ASN A 114 -28.00 29.63 6.93
N GLY A 115 -29.03 28.80 7.12
CA GLY A 115 -29.83 28.26 6.02
C GLY A 115 -29.00 27.46 5.02
N ALA A 116 -27.82 26.97 5.44
CA ALA A 116 -26.95 26.17 4.62
C ALA A 116 -27.59 24.81 4.39
N LYS A 117 -28.41 24.71 3.33
CA LYS A 117 -28.94 23.45 2.85
C LYS A 117 -27.77 22.55 2.52
N ARG A 118 -27.72 21.36 3.14
CA ARG A 118 -26.78 20.31 2.75
C ARG A 118 -26.96 20.08 1.26
N LYS A 119 -25.87 20.16 0.49
CA LYS A 119 -25.93 19.83 -0.94
C LYS A 119 -26.37 18.37 -1.05
N THR A 120 -27.48 18.12 -1.73
CA THR A 120 -27.90 16.76 -2.05
C THR A 120 -26.90 16.19 -3.04
N HIS A 121 -26.13 15.19 -2.61
CA HIS A 121 -25.26 14.46 -3.51
C HIS A 121 -26.12 13.59 -4.43
N PRO A 122 -25.82 13.51 -5.74
CA PRO A 122 -26.47 12.56 -6.63
C PRO A 122 -26.37 11.16 -6.03
N GLU A 123 -27.47 10.39 -6.09
CA GLU A 123 -27.48 9.00 -5.63
C GLU A 123 -26.41 8.20 -6.39
N CYS A 124 -25.51 7.59 -5.62
CA CYS A 124 -24.41 6.79 -6.14
C CYS A 124 -24.80 5.31 -6.04
N GLU A 125 -25.10 4.69 -7.18
CA GLU A 125 -25.41 3.27 -7.26
C GLU A 125 -24.10 2.46 -7.05
N VAL A 126 -24.06 1.58 -6.06
CA VAL A 126 -22.87 0.77 -5.75
C VAL A 126 -23.06 -0.65 -6.30
N GLU A 127 -22.26 -1.01 -7.28
CA GLU A 127 -22.25 -2.34 -7.89
C GLU A 127 -21.00 -3.09 -7.44
N THR A 128 -21.14 -4.35 -7.00
CA THR A 128 -20.01 -5.18 -6.58
C THR A 128 -19.83 -6.32 -7.56
N VAL A 129 -18.67 -6.38 -8.21
CA VAL A 129 -18.33 -7.41 -9.20
C VAL A 129 -17.21 -8.27 -8.61
N VAL A 130 -17.44 -9.58 -8.49
CA VAL A 130 -16.39 -10.52 -8.08
C VAL A 130 -15.58 -10.92 -9.30
N VAL A 131 -14.25 -10.81 -9.22
CA VAL A 131 -13.33 -11.12 -10.31
C VAL A 131 -12.45 -12.28 -9.90
N GLU A 132 -12.63 -13.41 -10.59
CA GLU A 132 -11.81 -14.62 -10.45
C GLU A 132 -10.57 -14.56 -11.37
N PRO A 133 -9.55 -15.40 -11.13
CA PRO A 133 -8.41 -15.54 -12.04
C PRO A 133 -8.79 -16.24 -13.36
N ASP A 134 -8.51 -15.61 -14.50
CA ASP A 134 -8.81 -16.14 -15.85
C ASP A 134 -7.67 -17.01 -16.44
N SER A 135 -6.67 -17.38 -15.64
CA SER A 135 -5.48 -18.10 -16.14
C SER A 135 -5.83 -19.56 -16.51
N PRO A 136 -5.36 -20.08 -17.65
CA PRO A 136 -5.65 -21.47 -18.07
C PRO A 136 -5.07 -22.53 -17.12
N ASP A 137 -4.05 -22.17 -16.33
CA ASP A 137 -3.41 -23.06 -15.35
C ASP A 137 -4.07 -23.02 -13.96
N PHE A 138 -5.08 -22.18 -13.77
CA PHE A 138 -5.75 -21.98 -12.49
C PHE A 138 -6.89 -22.99 -12.31
N ASN A 139 -6.82 -23.81 -11.27
CA ASN A 139 -7.88 -24.74 -10.89
C ASN A 139 -8.49 -24.30 -9.55
N PRO A 140 -9.76 -23.84 -9.52
CA PRO A 140 -10.37 -23.31 -8.30
C PRO A 140 -10.52 -24.34 -7.18
N GLU A 141 -10.57 -25.64 -7.51
CA GLU A 141 -10.67 -26.74 -6.53
C GLU A 141 -9.32 -27.08 -5.88
N ALA A 142 -8.21 -26.85 -6.59
CA ALA A 142 -6.86 -27.15 -6.09
C ALA A 142 -6.19 -25.93 -5.42
N ALA A 143 -6.76 -24.74 -5.59
CA ALA A 143 -6.16 -23.49 -5.17
C ALA A 143 -6.64 -23.06 -3.77
N THR A 144 -5.69 -22.64 -2.93
CA THR A 144 -6.00 -22.11 -1.59
C THR A 144 -6.26 -20.61 -1.67
N PHE A 145 -7.40 -20.16 -1.17
CA PHE A 145 -7.76 -18.75 -1.12
C PHE A 145 -6.89 -17.98 -0.11
N ILE A 146 -6.30 -16.86 -0.54
CA ILE A 146 -5.42 -16.01 0.28
C ILE A 146 -6.16 -14.78 0.79
N GLY A 147 -6.96 -14.15 -0.06
CA GLY A 147 -7.61 -12.88 0.26
C GLY A 147 -8.18 -12.14 -0.94
N GLU A 148 -8.92 -11.07 -0.66
CA GLU A 148 -9.56 -10.21 -1.67
C GLU A 148 -8.88 -8.84 -1.70
N CYS A 149 -8.87 -8.19 -2.87
CA CYS A 149 -8.45 -6.81 -3.03
C CYS A 149 -9.53 -6.02 -3.79
N ASP A 150 -10.00 -4.96 -3.16
CA ASP A 150 -11.03 -4.10 -3.74
C ASP A 150 -10.42 -3.09 -4.70
N VAL A 151 -10.78 -3.18 -5.97
CA VAL A 151 -10.47 -2.19 -7.00
C VAL A 151 -11.73 -1.40 -7.31
N VAL A 152 -11.77 -0.12 -6.95
CA VAL A 152 -12.95 0.73 -7.18
C VAL A 152 -12.81 1.47 -8.50
N ARG A 153 -13.88 1.46 -9.31
CA ARG A 153 -14.04 2.26 -10.51
C ARG A 153 -15.33 3.07 -10.41
N TYR A 154 -15.27 4.30 -10.90
CA TYR A 154 -16.45 5.14 -11.00
C TYR A 154 -16.80 5.32 -12.47
N VAL A 155 -18.06 5.11 -12.80
CA VAL A 155 -18.60 5.30 -14.15
C VAL A 155 -19.67 6.38 -14.06
N MET A 156 -19.50 7.44 -14.86
CA MET A 156 -20.50 8.48 -15.01
C MET A 156 -21.32 8.14 -16.25
N GLU A 157 -22.52 7.63 -16.04
CA GLU A 157 -23.51 7.52 -17.09
C GLU A 157 -24.33 8.83 -17.10
N PRO A 158 -24.84 9.28 -18.25
CA PRO A 158 -25.72 10.44 -18.28
C PRO A 158 -26.83 10.27 -17.23
N MET A 159 -26.90 11.22 -16.28
CA MET A 159 -27.88 11.25 -15.19
C MET A 159 -27.64 10.30 -13.99
N ARG A 160 -26.60 9.43 -14.01
CA ARG A 160 -26.33 8.48 -12.90
C ARG A 160 -24.84 8.32 -12.63
N PHE A 161 -24.50 8.22 -11.35
CA PHE A 161 -23.13 7.94 -10.93
C PHE A 161 -23.05 6.54 -10.35
N LYS A 162 -22.24 5.67 -10.96
CA LYS A 162 -22.06 4.29 -10.53
C LYS A 162 -20.68 4.10 -9.93
N LYS A 163 -20.62 3.51 -8.73
CA LYS A 163 -19.40 3.03 -8.09
C LYS A 163 -19.34 1.51 -8.26
N ILE A 164 -18.46 1.04 -9.12
CA ILE A 164 -18.20 -0.39 -9.31
C ILE A 164 -17.03 -0.79 -8.41
N ILE A 165 -17.26 -1.73 -7.51
CA ILE A 165 -16.25 -2.31 -6.63
C ILE A 165 -15.92 -3.69 -7.17
N TYR A 166 -14.74 -3.84 -7.77
CA TYR A 166 -14.22 -5.12 -8.22
C TYR A 166 -13.52 -5.80 -7.06
N LYS A 167 -14.10 -6.89 -6.55
CA LYS A 167 -13.48 -7.76 -5.54
C LYS A 167 -12.59 -8.76 -6.25
N VAL A 168 -11.31 -8.44 -6.35
CA VAL A 168 -10.32 -9.29 -7.01
C VAL A 168 -9.83 -10.33 -6.02
N ARG A 169 -10.13 -11.61 -6.27
CA ARG A 169 -9.67 -12.70 -5.41
C ARG A 169 -8.25 -13.13 -5.75
N LYS A 170 -7.54 -13.60 -4.72
CA LYS A 170 -6.17 -14.09 -4.79
C LYS A 170 -6.09 -15.50 -4.26
N TYR A 171 -5.39 -16.35 -4.99
CA TYR A 171 -5.24 -17.76 -4.69
C TYR A 171 -3.77 -18.19 -4.76
N VAL A 172 -3.33 -19.11 -3.90
CA VAL A 172 -2.06 -19.85 -4.05
C VAL A 172 -2.39 -21.22 -4.60
N GLN A 173 -1.69 -21.62 -5.66
CA GLN A 173 -1.67 -22.98 -6.17
C GLN A 173 -0.23 -23.31 -6.58
N ASP A 174 0.29 -24.46 -6.16
CA ASP A 174 1.63 -24.95 -6.50
C ASP A 174 2.73 -23.88 -6.32
N GLU A 175 2.72 -23.23 -5.15
CA GLU A 175 3.63 -22.13 -4.76
C GLU A 175 3.52 -20.85 -5.62
N LYS A 176 2.60 -20.81 -6.58
CA LYS A 176 2.35 -19.66 -7.47
C LYS A 176 1.10 -18.90 -7.07
N ILE A 177 1.18 -17.57 -7.09
CA ILE A 177 0.07 -16.69 -6.75
C ILE A 177 -0.71 -16.33 -8.01
N TYR A 178 -1.99 -16.69 -8.04
CA TYR A 178 -2.95 -16.33 -9.08
C TYR A 178 -3.82 -15.17 -8.59
N LYS A 179 -3.99 -14.15 -9.45
CA LYS A 179 -4.78 -12.95 -9.16
C LYS A 179 -5.70 -12.67 -10.35
N GLY A 180 -6.96 -12.36 -10.07
CA GLY A 180 -7.87 -11.82 -11.09
C GLY A 180 -7.35 -10.49 -11.65
N SER A 181 -7.65 -10.23 -12.91
CA SER A 181 -7.29 -8.97 -13.57
C SER A 181 -8.50 -8.04 -13.59
N ALA A 182 -8.44 -6.95 -12.83
CA ALA A 182 -9.49 -5.93 -12.91
C ALA A 182 -9.36 -5.13 -14.24
N PRO A 183 -10.48 -4.63 -14.80
CA PRO A 183 -10.44 -3.83 -16.02
C PRO A 183 -9.47 -2.65 -15.93
N ALA A 184 -8.79 -2.38 -17.04
CA ALA A 184 -7.79 -1.32 -17.14
C ALA A 184 -8.37 0.04 -16.72
N THR A 185 -7.57 0.85 -16.01
CA THR A 185 -7.94 2.22 -15.66
C THR A 185 -8.04 3.07 -16.93
N PRO A 186 -9.17 3.75 -17.19
CA PRO A 186 -9.22 4.78 -18.22
C PRO A 186 -8.40 6.03 -17.84
N LEU A 187 -8.15 6.25 -16.55
CA LEU A 187 -7.42 7.40 -16.02
C LEU A 187 -6.51 6.98 -14.85
N LEU A 188 -5.27 7.49 -14.81
CA LEU A 188 -4.17 7.12 -13.90
C LEU A 188 -4.40 7.40 -12.38
N ASN A 189 -5.63 7.69 -11.93
CA ASN A 189 -5.90 8.11 -10.55
C ASN A 189 -7.29 7.71 -10.02
N SER A 190 -7.79 6.51 -10.33
CA SER A 190 -9.15 6.10 -9.92
C SER A 190 -9.32 5.74 -8.43
N GLN A 191 -8.33 6.00 -7.55
CA GLN A 191 -8.51 6.03 -6.09
C GLN A 191 -9.24 7.34 -5.71
N TYR A 192 -10.50 7.45 -6.15
CA TYR A 192 -11.32 8.65 -6.00
C TYR A 192 -11.99 8.67 -4.62
N THR A 193 -11.62 9.66 -3.80
CA THR A 193 -12.35 10.02 -2.58
C THR A 193 -13.57 10.88 -2.96
N SER A 194 -14.68 10.69 -2.23
CA SER A 194 -15.98 11.34 -2.48
C SER A 194 -15.92 12.87 -2.58
N SER A 195 -14.85 13.49 -2.08
CA SER A 195 -14.55 14.92 -2.16
C SER A 195 -14.22 15.42 -3.58
N PHE A 196 -13.65 14.60 -4.47
CA PHE A 196 -13.36 15.06 -5.84
C PHE A 196 -14.62 15.21 -6.70
N ILE A 197 -15.61 14.31 -6.51
CA ILE A 197 -16.91 14.36 -7.19
C ILE A 197 -17.64 15.67 -6.88
N ALA A 198 -17.51 16.18 -5.65
CA ALA A 198 -18.04 17.49 -5.28
C ALA A 198 -17.37 18.62 -6.06
N GLY A 199 -16.08 18.50 -6.38
CA GLY A 199 -15.35 19.44 -7.21
C GLY A 199 -15.77 19.41 -8.68
N SER A 200 -15.83 18.23 -9.31
CA SER A 200 -16.14 18.11 -10.75
C SER A 200 -17.59 18.44 -11.10
N LEU A 201 -18.57 18.05 -10.26
CA LEU A 201 -19.97 18.46 -10.45
C LEU A 201 -20.20 19.94 -10.14
N SER A 202 -19.37 20.56 -9.29
CA SER A 202 -19.46 22.01 -9.06
C SER A 202 -19.09 22.83 -10.30
N TYR A 203 -18.14 22.35 -11.12
CA TYR A 203 -17.78 23.01 -12.38
C TYR A 203 -18.92 23.00 -13.40
N VAL A 204 -19.71 21.92 -13.46
CA VAL A 204 -20.85 21.83 -14.40
C VAL A 204 -22.03 22.71 -13.95
N THR A 205 -22.23 22.88 -12.64
CA THR A 205 -23.23 23.86 -12.14
C THR A 205 -22.78 25.31 -12.25
N CYS A 206 -21.50 25.59 -12.50
CA CYS A 206 -20.98 26.96 -12.62
C CYS A 206 -20.98 27.47 -14.06
N THR A 207 -20.80 26.62 -15.06
CA THR A 207 -20.75 27.04 -16.48
C THR A 207 -22.11 27.23 -17.15
N VAL A 208 -23.22 26.87 -16.48
CA VAL A 208 -24.58 27.15 -16.98
C VAL A 208 -25.07 28.55 -16.58
N CYS A 209 -24.35 29.28 -15.72
CA CYS A 209 -24.76 30.62 -15.25
C CYS A 209 -24.06 31.80 -15.94
N HIS A 210 -23.35 31.61 -17.07
CA HIS A 210 -22.66 32.72 -17.75
C HIS A 210 -22.88 32.82 -19.27
N LEU A 211 -23.97 32.27 -19.82
CA LEU A 211 -24.33 32.51 -21.22
C LEU A 211 -25.78 32.99 -21.39
N LYS A 212 -25.98 34.28 -21.12
CA LYS A 212 -26.88 35.26 -21.79
C LYS A 212 -26.97 36.43 -20.82
N THR A 213 -26.38 37.58 -21.09
CA THR A 213 -26.97 38.55 -22.03
C THR A 213 -25.92 39.57 -22.46
N GLN A 214 -25.43 39.48 -23.69
CA GLN A 214 -25.19 40.66 -24.51
C GLN A 214 -25.63 40.31 -25.93
N SER A 215 -26.85 40.73 -26.24
CA SER A 215 -27.44 40.73 -27.57
C SER A 215 -26.70 41.73 -28.46
N ASN A 216 -26.34 41.28 -29.65
CA ASN A 216 -25.93 42.09 -30.79
C ASN A 216 -26.89 43.27 -31.05
N THR A 217 -26.34 44.44 -31.38
CA THR A 217 -26.77 45.23 -32.55
C THR A 217 -25.73 46.29 -32.93
N SER A 218 -25.54 46.44 -34.24
CA SER A 218 -24.88 47.53 -35.00
C SER A 218 -23.38 47.42 -35.32
N VAL A 219 -23.12 46.78 -36.47
CA VAL A 219 -22.13 47.12 -37.52
C VAL A 219 -22.62 48.41 -38.24
N PRO A 220 -21.88 49.22 -39.05
CA PRO A 220 -20.53 49.05 -39.65
C PRO A 220 -19.59 50.29 -39.59
N ALA A 221 -18.34 50.13 -40.07
CA ALA A 221 -17.86 50.72 -41.33
C ALA A 221 -16.38 51.18 -41.30
N ALA A 222 -15.67 50.79 -42.37
CA ALA A 222 -14.46 51.40 -42.93
C ALA A 222 -13.18 51.33 -42.05
N SER A 223 -11.98 51.03 -42.56
CA SER A 223 -11.43 51.18 -43.91
C SER A 223 -10.07 50.47 -44.00
N THR A 224 -9.83 49.91 -45.19
CA THR A 224 -8.56 49.87 -45.96
C THR A 224 -7.35 49.02 -45.52
N LEU A 225 -7.03 48.07 -46.42
CA LEU A 225 -5.71 47.74 -47.03
C LEU A 225 -4.54 47.39 -46.09
N THR A 226 -3.92 46.20 -46.17
CA THR A 226 -3.08 45.77 -47.30
C THR A 226 -2.64 44.29 -47.20
N LYS A 227 -2.79 43.56 -48.32
CA LYS A 227 -1.79 42.70 -49.03
C LYS A 227 -1.09 41.51 -48.30
N ALA A 228 -1.70 40.32 -48.43
CA ALA A 228 -1.25 39.03 -48.99
C ALA A 228 0.28 38.72 -49.28
N PRO A 229 0.67 37.47 -49.66
CA PRO A 229 1.18 36.38 -48.81
C PRO A 229 2.49 35.73 -49.36
N HIS A 230 2.83 34.50 -48.91
CA HIS A 230 3.87 33.54 -49.38
C HIS A 230 5.10 33.41 -48.45
N ARG A 231 5.77 32.25 -48.26
CA ARG A 231 5.69 30.87 -48.79
C ARG A 231 6.51 29.95 -47.88
N ASN A 232 6.21 28.65 -47.97
CA ASN A 232 6.97 27.47 -47.53
C ASN A 232 8.50 27.58 -47.48
N LEU A 233 9.12 27.04 -46.43
CA LEU A 233 9.82 25.74 -46.40
C LEU A 233 10.26 25.41 -44.96
#